data_AF-A0A9P7JNV4-F1
#
_entry.id   AF-A0A9P7JNV4-F1
#
_cell.length_a   1.000
_cell.length_b   1.000
_cell.length_c   1.000
_cell.angle_alpha   90.00
_cell.angle_beta   90.00
_cell.angle_gamma   90.00
#
_symmetry.space_group_name_H-M   'P 1'
#
loop_
_entity.id
_entity.type
_entity.pdbx_description
1 polymer ?
#
loop_
_entity_poly.entity_id
_entity_poly.type
_entity_poly.pdbx_seq_one_letter_code
_entity_poly.pdbx_strand_id
1 'polypeptide(L)'
;MLQDLSEYITKDGDYPITRGGFGEIWKCTYRSSVKVAVKALQVYADDQLGPAKVKKIKRIKRELRICANLKHTNILPIFGYTHGFGPFPAIVSPWAENGNLIVYLEREGAALTLVRRFQLLRDIIAGLQHLHANNVIHGDFNGPNVLIHGDGTACVADFGLSLMYSEVITASQASWTSTLKGNMRWMAPELLIPEREDGSPTRPSEQSDIFSFGGIMLQVLTNKIPYYYLPNDAAIVLCIARSEKPFRSRYPGLPEKYWRFIEQCWSTNPRDRPSTDGADVTIRDEFDSLSRSC
;
A
#
# COMPACT_ATOMS: atom_id res chain seq x y z
N MET A 1 2.34 6.27 23.29
CA MET A 1 1.30 7.32 23.19
C MET A 1 1.52 8.04 21.87
N LEU A 2 0.48 8.22 21.05
CA LEU A 2 0.59 8.96 19.79
C LEU A 2 0.90 10.44 20.09
N GLN A 3 2.04 10.95 19.61
CA GLN A 3 2.57 12.27 19.97
C GLN A 3 2.13 13.35 18.99
N ASP A 4 1.81 14.55 19.50
CA ASP A 4 1.68 15.76 18.69
C ASP A 4 3.09 16.34 18.45
N LEU A 5 3.46 16.48 17.19
CA LEU A 5 4.77 16.92 16.74
C LEU A 5 4.75 18.31 16.12
N SER A 6 3.64 19.05 16.21
CA SER A 6 3.44 20.31 15.46
C SER A 6 4.55 21.34 15.67
N GLU A 7 5.09 21.46 16.88
CA GLU A 7 6.17 22.40 17.20
C GLU A 7 7.56 21.96 16.69
N TYR A 8 7.69 20.72 16.23
CA TYR A 8 8.97 20.11 15.86
C TYR A 8 9.11 19.84 14.36
N ILE A 9 8.11 20.19 13.56
CA ILE A 9 8.04 19.91 12.13
C ILE A 9 8.20 21.20 11.34
N THR A 10 9.18 21.21 10.44
CA THR A 10 9.41 22.33 9.50
C THR A 10 9.32 21.81 8.07
N LYS A 11 8.55 22.49 7.21
CA LYS A 11 8.43 22.14 5.79
C LYS A 11 9.77 22.41 5.08
N ASP A 12 10.20 21.49 4.23
CA ASP A 12 11.43 21.66 3.43
C ASP A 12 11.20 22.51 2.17
N GLY A 13 9.94 22.74 1.77
CA GLY A 13 9.57 23.55 0.62
C GLY A 13 8.10 23.97 0.63
N ASP A 14 7.73 24.83 -0.32
CA ASP A 14 6.40 25.46 -0.39
C ASP A 14 5.32 24.56 -0.97
N TYR A 15 5.71 23.46 -1.61
CA TYR A 15 4.83 22.55 -2.33
C TYR A 15 4.99 21.10 -1.84
N PRO A 16 3.91 20.29 -1.86
CA PRO A 16 4.01 18.87 -1.58
C PRO A 16 4.81 18.16 -2.67
N ILE A 17 5.53 17.11 -2.30
CA ILE A 17 6.29 16.25 -3.22
C ILE A 17 5.34 15.41 -4.08
N THR A 18 4.21 15.00 -3.52
CA THR A 18 3.22 14.19 -4.23
C THR A 18 1.81 14.61 -3.83
N ARG A 19 0.91 14.60 -4.81
CA ARG A 19 -0.53 14.76 -4.61
C ARG A 19 -1.22 13.52 -5.18
N GLY A 20 -1.94 12.78 -4.35
CA GLY A 20 -2.69 11.58 -4.74
C GLY A 20 -4.11 11.59 -4.18
N GLY A 21 -4.91 10.57 -4.51
CA GLY A 21 -6.32 10.46 -4.09
C GLY A 21 -6.54 10.32 -2.57
N PHE A 22 -5.47 10.09 -1.80
CA PHE A 22 -5.50 10.00 -0.34
C PHE A 22 -4.94 11.25 0.35
N GLY A 23 -4.48 12.23 -0.42
CA GLY A 23 -3.96 13.50 0.07
C GLY A 23 -2.56 13.83 -0.44
N GLU A 24 -1.87 14.67 0.32
CA GLU A 24 -0.59 15.25 -0.07
C GLU A 24 0.54 14.73 0.81
N ILE A 25 1.69 14.46 0.19
CA ILE A 25 2.92 14.08 0.90
C ILE A 25 3.88 15.26 0.87
N TRP A 26 4.22 15.76 2.05
CA TRP A 26 5.17 16.85 2.25
C TRP A 26 6.48 16.30 2.78
N LYS A 27 7.60 16.74 2.22
CA LYS A 27 8.91 16.50 2.82
C LYS A 27 9.17 17.58 3.87
N CYS A 28 9.51 17.14 5.07
CA CYS A 28 9.74 18.01 6.22
C CYS A 28 10.97 17.56 7.00
N THR A 29 11.41 18.42 7.91
CA THR A 29 12.47 18.15 8.88
C THR A 29 11.88 18.11 10.29
N TYR A 30 12.13 17.02 11.02
CA TYR A 30 11.80 16.83 12.43
C TYR A 30 13.02 17.14 13.31
N ARG A 31 12.83 17.99 14.33
CA ARG A 31 13.89 18.43 15.28
C ARG A 31 15.18 18.87 14.56
N SER A 32 15.01 19.64 13.49
CA SER A 32 16.09 20.25 12.69
C SER A 32 17.07 19.29 11.99
N SER A 33 16.90 17.97 12.09
CA SER A 33 17.90 17.01 11.60
C SER A 33 17.32 15.79 10.88
N VAL A 34 16.14 15.31 11.29
CA VAL A 34 15.59 14.05 10.78
C VAL A 34 14.63 14.35 9.64
N LYS A 35 14.87 13.78 8.45
CA LYS A 35 13.92 13.90 7.33
C LYS A 35 12.70 13.02 7.56
N VAL A 36 11.52 13.60 7.39
CA VAL A 36 10.22 12.95 7.59
C VAL A 36 9.28 13.23 6.44
N ALA A 37 8.38 12.29 6.19
CA ALA A 37 7.22 12.48 5.35
C ALA A 37 6.03 12.90 6.23
N VAL A 38 5.35 13.98 5.83
CA VAL A 38 4.10 14.44 6.44
C VAL A 38 2.97 14.18 5.45
N LYS A 39 2.10 13.21 5.77
CA LYS A 39 0.93 12.87 4.96
C LYS A 39 -0.29 13.65 5.43
N ALA A 40 -0.66 14.66 4.65
CA ALA A 40 -1.87 15.44 4.85
C ALA A 40 -3.07 14.72 4.23
N LEU A 41 -4.10 14.43 5.02
CA LEU A 41 -5.30 13.77 4.54
C LEU A 41 -6.09 14.70 3.61
N GLN A 42 -6.61 14.16 2.51
CA GLN A 42 -7.49 14.91 1.60
C GLN A 42 -8.82 15.27 2.28
N VAL A 43 -9.35 16.47 1.98
CA VAL A 43 -10.53 17.02 2.63
C VAL A 43 -11.52 17.56 1.61
N TYR A 44 -12.80 17.23 1.80
CA TYR A 44 -13.90 17.73 0.98
C TYR A 44 -14.67 18.85 1.69
N ALA A 45 -15.39 19.67 0.94
CA ALA A 45 -16.00 20.91 1.46
C ALA A 45 -16.97 20.68 2.65
N ASP A 46 -17.67 19.56 2.68
CA ASP A 46 -18.62 19.19 3.75
C ASP A 46 -17.94 18.85 5.09
N ASP A 47 -16.63 18.63 5.10
CA ASP A 47 -15.87 18.25 6.29
C ASP A 47 -15.54 19.43 7.22
N GLN A 48 -15.85 20.65 6.80
CA GLN A 48 -15.23 21.86 7.34
C GLN A 48 -15.96 22.45 8.56
N LEU A 49 -17.19 22.04 8.87
CA LEU A 49 -18.00 22.72 9.90
C LEU A 49 -18.73 21.77 10.87
N GLY A 50 -18.75 22.17 12.15
CA GLY A 50 -19.63 21.61 13.17
C GLY A 50 -19.20 20.29 13.85
N PRO A 51 -20.12 19.62 14.57
CA PRO A 51 -19.86 18.41 15.36
C PRO A 51 -19.29 17.23 14.56
N ALA A 52 -19.56 17.18 13.26
CA ALA A 52 -19.08 16.14 12.35
C ALA A 52 -17.54 16.12 12.25
N LYS A 53 -16.91 17.31 12.18
CA LYS A 53 -15.45 17.46 12.14
C LYS A 53 -14.77 16.92 13.39
N VAL A 54 -15.33 17.22 14.58
CA VAL A 54 -14.79 16.73 15.86
C VAL A 54 -14.88 15.21 15.95
N LYS A 55 -16.00 14.62 15.52
CA LYS A 55 -16.17 13.16 15.45
C LYS A 55 -15.16 12.52 14.51
N LYS A 56 -14.91 13.13 13.35
CA LYS A 56 -13.93 12.70 12.33
C LYS A 56 -12.50 12.77 12.87
N ILE A 57 -12.10 13.87 13.53
CA ILE A 57 -10.79 13.99 14.20
C ILE A 57 -10.60 12.90 15.28
N LYS A 58 -11.62 12.66 16.11
CA LYS A 58 -11.55 11.62 17.16
C LYS A 58 -11.32 10.23 16.56
N ARG A 59 -11.97 9.93 15.43
CA ARG A 59 -11.78 8.66 14.70
C ARG A 59 -10.39 8.56 14.09
N ILE A 60 -9.91 9.58 13.39
CA ILE A 60 -8.54 9.61 12.84
C ILE A 60 -7.52 9.36 13.96
N LYS A 61 -7.62 10.06 15.08
CA LYS A 61 -6.71 9.85 16.22
C LYS A 61 -6.82 8.45 16.84
N ARG A 62 -7.99 7.80 16.80
CA ARG A 62 -8.16 6.41 17.26
C ARG A 62 -7.43 5.45 16.34
N GLU A 63 -7.68 5.53 15.05
CA GLU A 63 -7.07 4.63 14.06
C GLU A 63 -5.54 4.84 13.99
N LEU A 64 -5.07 6.08 14.12
CA LEU A 64 -3.62 6.36 14.17
C LEU A 64 -2.94 5.74 15.39
N ARG A 65 -3.65 5.60 16.52
CA ARG A 65 -3.09 4.92 17.69
C ARG A 65 -2.95 3.42 17.45
N ILE A 66 -3.88 2.80 16.73
CA ILE A 66 -3.77 1.40 16.34
C ILE A 66 -2.55 1.22 15.45
N CYS A 67 -2.44 2.05 14.41
CA CYS A 67 -1.33 1.98 13.46
C CYS A 67 0.02 2.27 14.12
N ALA A 68 0.10 3.26 15.02
CA ALA A 68 1.35 3.61 15.72
C ALA A 68 1.81 2.56 16.74
N ASN A 69 0.95 1.60 17.10
CA ASN A 69 1.32 0.48 17.96
C ASN A 69 1.89 -0.72 17.18
N LEU A 70 1.74 -0.75 15.85
CA LEU A 70 2.33 -1.77 15.00
C LEU A 70 3.83 -1.47 14.84
N LYS A 71 4.67 -2.36 15.37
CA LYS A 71 6.13 -2.19 15.40
C LYS A 71 6.81 -3.39 14.77
N HIS A 72 7.32 -3.18 13.56
CA HIS A 72 8.03 -4.19 12.81
C HIS A 72 8.98 -3.51 11.81
N THR A 73 10.12 -4.13 11.50
CA THR A 73 11.13 -3.56 10.59
C THR A 73 10.56 -3.29 9.19
N ASN A 74 9.61 -4.11 8.74
CA ASN A 74 8.98 -3.98 7.43
C ASN A 74 7.60 -3.30 7.47
N ILE A 75 7.30 -2.55 8.53
CA ILE A 75 6.12 -1.68 8.63
C ILE A 75 6.62 -0.25 8.79
N LEU A 76 6.13 0.68 7.96
CA LEU A 76 6.52 2.08 8.05
C LEU A 76 6.14 2.64 9.43
N PRO A 77 7.11 3.09 10.25
CA PRO A 77 6.80 3.63 11.57
C PRO A 77 5.98 4.92 11.48
N ILE A 78 5.07 5.11 12.43
CA ILE A 78 4.38 6.38 12.66
C ILE A 78 5.01 7.04 13.88
N PHE A 79 5.71 8.16 13.67
CA PHE A 79 6.30 8.95 14.75
C PHE A 79 5.24 9.70 15.54
N GLY A 80 4.19 10.18 14.86
CA GLY A 80 3.13 10.95 15.49
C GLY A 80 2.23 11.63 14.47
N TYR A 81 1.63 12.74 14.88
CA TYR A 81 0.84 13.60 14.01
C TYR A 81 1.26 15.06 14.15
N THR A 82 0.90 15.88 13.16
CA THR A 82 1.15 17.32 13.15
C THR A 82 -0.07 18.07 12.61
N HIS A 83 -0.25 19.31 13.05
CA HIS A 83 -1.20 20.27 12.50
C HIS A 83 -0.51 21.19 11.46
N GLY A 84 -1.29 22.05 10.79
CA GLY A 84 -0.73 23.04 9.84
C GLY A 84 -0.60 22.58 8.38
N PHE A 85 -1.06 21.37 8.06
CA PHE A 85 -1.05 20.80 6.70
C PHE A 85 -2.47 20.59 6.13
N GLY A 86 -3.47 21.23 6.74
CA GLY A 86 -4.88 21.05 6.42
C GLY A 86 -5.75 21.10 7.69
N PRO A 87 -7.07 20.87 7.57
CA PRO A 87 -7.99 20.96 8.69
C PRO A 87 -8.01 19.72 9.59
N PHE A 88 -7.34 18.64 9.20
CA PHE A 88 -7.17 17.41 9.99
C PHE A 88 -5.70 17.20 10.38
N PRO A 89 -5.42 16.45 11.47
CA PRO A 89 -4.07 16.00 11.78
C PRO A 89 -3.44 15.25 10.60
N ALA A 90 -2.22 15.63 10.24
CA ALA A 90 -1.38 14.94 9.27
C ALA A 90 -0.47 13.93 9.96
N ILE A 91 -0.15 12.83 9.28
CA ILE A 91 0.64 11.73 9.83
C ILE A 91 2.13 12.02 9.60
N VAL A 92 2.97 11.77 10.60
CA VAL A 92 4.42 11.95 10.50
C VAL A 92 5.10 10.57 10.54
N SER A 93 5.89 10.27 9.51
CA SER A 93 6.66 9.03 9.36
C SER A 93 8.08 9.33 8.85
N PRO A 94 9.04 8.39 9.00
CA PRO A 94 10.36 8.54 8.37
C PRO A 94 10.25 8.80 6.87
N TRP A 95 11.15 9.62 6.34
CA TRP A 95 11.29 9.75 4.90
C TRP A 95 11.95 8.49 4.33
N ALA A 96 11.37 7.89 3.28
CA ALA A 96 11.97 6.76 2.57
C ALA A 96 12.87 7.28 1.43
N GLU A 97 14.19 7.16 1.59
CA GLU A 97 15.17 7.75 0.67
C GLU A 97 15.08 7.19 -0.75
N ASN A 98 14.71 5.91 -0.87
CA ASN A 98 14.60 5.22 -2.15
C ASN A 98 13.19 5.27 -2.75
N GLY A 99 12.26 6.02 -2.12
CA GLY A 99 10.90 6.21 -2.62
C GLY A 99 10.03 4.97 -2.50
N ASN A 100 8.96 4.91 -3.29
CA ASN A 100 8.10 3.73 -3.37
C ASN A 100 8.67 2.67 -4.34
N LEU A 101 8.11 1.47 -4.28
CA LEU A 101 8.56 0.32 -5.05
C LEU A 101 8.54 0.56 -6.57
N ILE A 102 7.57 1.31 -7.10
CA ILE A 102 7.52 1.62 -8.54
C ILE A 102 8.78 2.41 -8.91
N VAL A 103 9.01 3.53 -8.24
CA VAL A 103 10.15 4.43 -8.51
C VAL A 103 11.48 3.69 -8.31
N TYR A 104 11.57 2.87 -7.25
CA TYR A 104 12.76 2.08 -6.99
C TYR A 104 13.07 1.07 -8.10
N LEU A 105 12.06 0.32 -8.57
CA LEU A 105 12.24 -0.66 -9.65
C LEU A 105 12.46 -0.02 -11.02
N GLU A 106 11.91 1.17 -11.27
CA GLU A 106 12.22 1.92 -12.50
C GLU A 106 13.68 2.36 -12.55
N ARG A 107 14.23 2.77 -11.40
CA ARG A 107 15.62 3.24 -11.29
C ARG A 107 16.63 2.11 -11.22
N GLU A 108 16.42 1.16 -10.31
CA GLU A 108 17.40 0.11 -9.98
C GLU A 108 17.05 -1.25 -10.57
N GLY A 109 15.80 -1.45 -11.00
CA GLY A 109 15.25 -2.77 -11.28
C GLY A 109 15.99 -3.54 -12.37
N ALA A 110 16.67 -2.89 -13.32
CA ALA A 110 17.47 -3.60 -14.32
C ALA A 110 18.72 -4.27 -13.72
N ALA A 111 19.28 -3.73 -12.64
CA ALA A 111 20.49 -4.20 -11.99
C ALA A 111 20.23 -5.19 -10.83
N LEU A 112 18.98 -5.33 -10.37
CA LEU A 112 18.64 -6.20 -9.24
C LEU A 112 18.81 -7.68 -9.59
N THR A 113 19.64 -8.36 -8.80
CA THR A 113 19.75 -9.83 -8.80
C THR A 113 18.47 -10.49 -8.32
N LEU A 114 18.27 -11.76 -8.65
CA LEU A 114 17.11 -12.52 -8.20
C LEU A 114 17.07 -12.64 -6.66
N VAL A 115 18.22 -12.86 -6.01
CA VAL A 115 18.35 -12.85 -4.54
C VAL A 115 17.82 -11.54 -3.97
N ARG A 116 18.19 -10.40 -4.57
CA ARG A 116 17.76 -9.08 -4.09
C ARG A 116 16.26 -8.83 -4.29
N ARG A 117 15.68 -9.35 -5.38
CA ARG A 117 14.21 -9.32 -5.59
C ARG A 117 13.47 -10.15 -4.55
N PHE A 118 13.96 -11.35 -4.23
CA PHE A 118 13.36 -12.17 -3.19
C PHE A 118 13.56 -11.60 -1.79
N GLN A 119 14.65 -10.87 -1.52
CA GLN A 119 14.79 -10.08 -0.30
C GLN A 119 13.66 -9.04 -0.17
N LEU A 120 13.37 -8.28 -1.23
CA LEU A 120 12.26 -7.31 -1.22
C LEU A 120 10.93 -8.02 -0.95
N LEU A 121 10.66 -9.16 -1.60
CA LEU A 121 9.43 -9.91 -1.38
C LEU A 121 9.31 -10.43 0.05
N ARG A 122 10.42 -10.88 0.63
CA ARG A 122 10.50 -11.34 2.02
C ARG A 122 10.17 -10.21 2.99
N ASP A 123 10.76 -9.05 2.78
CA ASP A 123 10.49 -7.84 3.57
C ASP A 123 9.00 -7.47 3.48
N ILE A 124 8.46 -7.41 2.27
CA ILE A 124 7.07 -7.04 1.98
C ILE A 124 6.08 -8.01 2.65
N ILE A 125 6.28 -9.33 2.49
CA ILE A 125 5.37 -10.32 3.06
C ILE A 125 5.46 -10.38 4.59
N ALA A 126 6.65 -10.18 5.17
CA ALA A 126 6.82 -10.10 6.62
C ALA A 126 6.08 -8.88 7.22
N GLY A 127 6.10 -7.75 6.52
CA GLY A 127 5.27 -6.59 6.87
C GLY A 127 3.79 -6.94 6.85
N LEU A 128 3.29 -7.50 5.74
CA LEU A 128 1.88 -7.85 5.62
C LEU A 128 1.42 -8.90 6.65
N GLN A 129 2.24 -9.92 6.90
CA GLN A 129 2.03 -10.93 7.94
C GLN A 129 1.89 -10.29 9.32
N HIS A 130 2.74 -9.30 9.64
CA HIS A 130 2.63 -8.57 10.91
C HIS A 130 1.32 -7.80 11.04
N LEU A 131 0.78 -7.21 9.95
CA LEU A 131 -0.52 -6.55 9.98
C LEU A 131 -1.64 -7.56 10.27
N HIS A 132 -1.69 -8.67 9.54
CA HIS A 132 -2.73 -9.70 9.67
C HIS A 132 -2.69 -10.36 11.05
N ALA A 133 -1.50 -10.66 11.59
CA ALA A 133 -1.34 -11.18 12.95
C ALA A 133 -1.88 -10.23 14.04
N ASN A 134 -1.99 -8.93 13.74
CA ASN A 134 -2.57 -7.91 14.61
C ASN A 134 -4.02 -7.54 14.23
N ASN A 135 -4.69 -8.35 13.41
CA ASN A 135 -6.05 -8.13 12.90
C ASN A 135 -6.21 -6.82 12.11
N VAL A 136 -5.15 -6.38 11.44
CA VAL A 136 -5.17 -5.20 10.56
C VAL A 136 -5.12 -5.67 9.12
N ILE A 137 -6.21 -5.43 8.39
CA ILE A 137 -6.25 -5.61 6.93
C ILE A 137 -5.73 -4.32 6.29
N HIS A 138 -4.85 -4.44 5.29
CA HIS A 138 -4.34 -3.25 4.60
C HIS A 138 -5.43 -2.64 3.72
N GLY A 139 -6.04 -3.45 2.84
CA GLY A 139 -7.20 -3.09 2.01
C GLY A 139 -6.95 -2.08 0.89
N ASP A 140 -5.70 -1.69 0.69
CA ASP A 140 -5.22 -0.91 -0.47
C ASP A 140 -3.75 -1.28 -0.73
N PHE A 141 -3.42 -2.57 -0.63
CA PHE A 141 -2.04 -3.01 -0.74
C PHE A 141 -1.59 -2.93 -2.21
N ASN A 142 -0.51 -2.21 -2.51
CA ASN A 142 -0.05 -2.00 -3.88
C ASN A 142 1.41 -1.51 -3.90
N GLY A 143 2.01 -1.44 -5.09
CA GLY A 143 3.39 -0.95 -5.26
C GLY A 143 3.67 0.45 -4.69
N PRO A 144 2.79 1.46 -4.90
CA PRO A 144 2.93 2.78 -4.28
C PRO A 144 2.99 2.76 -2.74
N ASN A 145 2.30 1.81 -2.10
CA ASN A 145 2.25 1.64 -0.65
C ASN A 145 3.37 0.73 -0.09
N VAL A 146 4.33 0.33 -0.92
CA VAL A 146 5.58 -0.29 -0.48
C VAL A 146 6.70 0.74 -0.62
N LEU A 147 7.31 1.15 0.49
CA LEU A 147 8.42 2.09 0.53
C LEU A 147 9.75 1.39 0.74
N ILE A 148 10.82 1.97 0.20
CA ILE A 148 12.17 1.43 0.28
C ILE A 148 13.05 2.42 1.07
N HIS A 149 13.63 1.94 2.17
CA HIS A 149 14.59 2.71 2.98
C HIS A 149 15.93 2.87 2.25
N GLY A 150 16.77 3.81 2.69
CA GLY A 150 18.09 4.06 2.10
C GLY A 150 19.03 2.85 2.02
N ASP A 151 18.92 1.92 2.98
CA ASP A 151 19.64 0.63 3.00
C ASP A 151 19.04 -0.43 2.04
N GLY A 152 17.92 -0.09 1.40
CA GLY A 152 17.15 -0.95 0.52
C GLY A 152 16.07 -1.79 1.22
N THR A 153 15.93 -1.75 2.54
CA THR A 153 14.90 -2.51 3.25
C THR A 153 13.50 -2.06 2.81
N ALA A 154 12.63 -3.00 2.44
CA ALA A 154 11.25 -2.66 2.07
C ALA A 154 10.34 -2.62 3.31
N CYS A 155 9.41 -1.67 3.33
CA CYS A 155 8.39 -1.57 4.35
C CYS A 155 7.00 -1.25 3.77
N VAL A 156 5.98 -1.78 4.41
CA VAL A 156 4.58 -1.55 4.07
C VAL A 156 4.13 -0.23 4.72
N ALA A 157 3.58 0.66 3.92
CA ALA A 157 3.10 1.98 4.33
C ALA A 157 1.58 2.09 4.14
N ASP A 158 0.98 3.16 4.66
CA ASP A 158 -0.42 3.52 4.40
C ASP A 158 -1.49 2.47 4.76
N PHE A 159 -1.12 1.51 5.63
CA PHE A 159 -2.01 0.51 6.22
C PHE A 159 -3.00 1.14 7.22
N GLY A 160 -4.15 0.50 7.39
CA GLY A 160 -5.22 0.96 8.30
C GLY A 160 -5.90 2.28 7.90
N LEU A 161 -5.39 2.97 6.87
CA LEU A 161 -5.99 4.19 6.35
C LEU A 161 -7.25 3.90 5.51
N SER A 162 -7.40 2.72 4.92
CA SER A 162 -8.59 2.33 4.14
C SER A 162 -9.89 2.35 4.97
N LEU A 163 -9.83 1.88 6.23
CA LEU A 163 -10.92 1.98 7.21
C LEU A 163 -11.17 3.43 7.64
N MET A 164 -10.11 4.23 7.80
CA MET A 164 -10.27 5.66 8.02
C MET A 164 -11.02 6.26 6.81
N TYR A 165 -10.53 6.08 5.59
CA TYR A 165 -11.07 6.72 4.39
C TYR A 165 -12.50 6.29 4.08
N SER A 166 -12.88 5.01 4.24
CA SER A 166 -14.25 4.55 3.99
C SER A 166 -15.30 5.09 4.96
N GLU A 167 -14.91 5.42 6.21
CA GLU A 167 -15.83 5.99 7.21
C GLU A 167 -15.78 7.52 7.29
N VAL A 168 -14.68 8.10 6.82
CA VAL A 168 -14.36 9.54 6.85
C VAL A 168 -14.80 10.18 5.54
N ILE A 169 -14.68 9.47 4.42
CA ILE A 169 -15.14 9.89 3.10
C ILE A 169 -16.43 9.12 2.84
N THR A 170 -17.57 9.81 2.86
CA THR A 170 -18.84 9.24 2.43
C THR A 170 -18.67 8.65 1.03
N ALA A 171 -19.26 7.48 0.76
CA ALA A 171 -19.17 6.80 -0.54
C ALA A 171 -19.61 7.66 -1.74
N SER A 172 -20.32 8.76 -1.50
CA SER A 172 -20.70 9.78 -2.50
C SER A 172 -19.61 10.82 -2.79
N GLN A 173 -18.59 10.96 -1.94
CA GLN A 173 -17.54 11.99 -2.02
C GLN A 173 -16.15 11.41 -2.28
N ALA A 174 -15.94 10.11 -2.05
CA ALA A 174 -14.81 9.38 -2.61
C ALA A 174 -15.06 9.32 -4.10
N SER A 175 -14.63 10.35 -4.83
CA SER A 175 -14.78 10.32 -6.27
C SER A 175 -14.03 9.08 -6.73
N TRP A 176 -14.78 8.14 -7.29
CA TRP A 176 -14.24 6.98 -8.01
C TRP A 176 -13.02 7.46 -8.82
N THR A 177 -13.10 8.61 -9.49
CA THR A 177 -12.00 9.18 -10.28
C THR A 177 -10.66 9.50 -9.59
N SER A 178 -10.57 9.73 -8.28
CA SER A 178 -9.31 10.14 -7.61
C SER A 178 -8.56 8.99 -6.93
N THR A 179 -9.30 8.06 -6.33
CA THR A 179 -8.75 6.81 -5.76
C THR A 179 -8.47 5.75 -6.83
N LEU A 180 -9.18 5.80 -7.98
CA LEU A 180 -9.01 4.80 -9.06
C LEU A 180 -7.73 5.00 -9.89
N LYS A 181 -7.06 6.18 -9.88
CA LYS A 181 -5.84 6.37 -10.68
C LYS A 181 -4.66 5.59 -10.08
N GLY A 182 -4.43 4.39 -10.59
CA GLY A 182 -3.24 3.57 -10.33
C GLY A 182 -3.46 2.34 -9.44
N ASN A 183 -4.25 2.43 -8.37
CA ASN A 183 -4.35 1.36 -7.36
C ASN A 183 -5.09 0.10 -7.84
N MET A 184 -6.00 0.24 -8.80
CA MET A 184 -6.84 -0.87 -9.25
C MET A 184 -6.06 -2.05 -9.83
N ARG A 185 -4.85 -1.82 -10.36
CA ARG A 185 -4.04 -2.87 -10.99
C ARG A 185 -3.71 -4.01 -10.03
N TRP A 186 -3.68 -3.75 -8.74
CA TRP A 186 -3.44 -4.76 -7.70
C TRP A 186 -4.73 -5.20 -7.00
N MET A 187 -5.86 -4.55 -7.26
CA MET A 187 -7.09 -4.77 -6.53
C MET A 187 -7.72 -6.12 -6.88
N ALA A 188 -8.18 -6.83 -5.85
CA ALA A 188 -8.91 -8.07 -6.01
C ALA A 188 -10.29 -7.82 -6.65
N PRO A 189 -10.75 -8.70 -7.58
CA PRO A 189 -11.97 -8.47 -8.35
C PRO A 189 -13.23 -8.36 -7.47
N GLU A 190 -13.28 -9.09 -6.34
CA GLU A 190 -14.41 -9.05 -5.41
C GLU A 190 -14.60 -7.70 -4.70
N LEU A 191 -13.58 -6.83 -4.71
CA LEU A 191 -13.66 -5.46 -4.17
C LEU A 191 -14.20 -4.46 -5.20
N LEU A 192 -14.14 -4.79 -6.50
CA LEU A 192 -14.64 -3.92 -7.56
C LEU A 192 -16.14 -4.13 -7.81
N ILE A 193 -16.58 -5.40 -7.83
CA ILE A 193 -17.98 -5.76 -8.08
C ILE A 193 -18.54 -6.33 -6.77
N PRO A 194 -19.49 -5.64 -6.13
CA PRO A 194 -20.16 -6.17 -4.95
C PRO A 194 -20.90 -7.47 -5.30
N GLU A 195 -20.55 -8.56 -4.62
CA GLU A 195 -21.26 -9.84 -4.77
C GLU A 195 -22.53 -9.90 -3.91
N ARG A 196 -22.77 -8.89 -3.06
CA ARG A 196 -23.86 -8.89 -2.08
C ARG A 196 -25.17 -8.43 -2.71
N GLU A 197 -26.24 -9.19 -2.44
CA GLU A 197 -27.60 -8.92 -2.92
C GLU A 197 -28.14 -7.57 -2.44
N ASP A 198 -27.67 -7.07 -1.30
CA ASP A 198 -28.06 -5.76 -0.75
C ASP A 198 -27.34 -4.57 -1.41
N GLY A 199 -26.48 -4.85 -2.40
CA GLY A 199 -25.68 -3.85 -3.10
C GLY A 199 -24.58 -3.21 -2.23
N SER A 200 -24.35 -3.70 -1.02
CA SER A 200 -23.30 -3.16 -0.14
C SER A 200 -21.91 -3.58 -0.64
N PRO A 201 -20.91 -2.67 -0.60
CA PRO A 201 -19.57 -2.99 -1.06
C PRO A 201 -18.95 -4.12 -0.22
N THR A 202 -18.23 -5.02 -0.90
CA THR A 202 -17.40 -6.03 -0.25
C THR A 202 -16.31 -5.33 0.56
N ARG A 203 -16.15 -5.74 1.83
CA ARG A 203 -15.08 -5.20 2.66
C ARG A 203 -13.75 -5.87 2.29
N PRO A 204 -12.62 -5.13 2.33
CA PRO A 204 -11.31 -5.74 2.23
C PRO A 204 -11.12 -6.86 3.25
N SER A 205 -10.34 -7.87 2.86
CA SER A 205 -9.98 -9.04 3.66
C SER A 205 -8.49 -9.35 3.52
N GLU A 206 -7.97 -10.21 4.39
CA GLU A 206 -6.60 -10.72 4.25
C GLU A 206 -6.37 -11.39 2.88
N GLN A 207 -7.39 -12.07 2.36
CA GLN A 207 -7.33 -12.72 1.04
C GLN A 207 -7.25 -11.69 -0.09
N SER A 208 -7.87 -10.52 0.05
CA SER A 208 -7.76 -9.43 -0.92
C SER A 208 -6.37 -8.77 -0.89
N ASP A 209 -5.73 -8.70 0.28
CA ASP A 209 -4.33 -8.26 0.39
C ASP A 209 -3.38 -9.27 -0.27
N ILE A 210 -3.63 -10.57 -0.14
CA ILE A 210 -2.83 -11.62 -0.80
C ILE A 210 -2.96 -11.56 -2.33
N PHE A 211 -4.14 -11.27 -2.86
CA PHE A 211 -4.31 -11.04 -4.30
C PHE A 211 -3.41 -9.87 -4.75
N SER A 212 -3.41 -8.80 -3.98
CA SER A 212 -2.59 -7.62 -4.23
C SER A 212 -1.09 -7.93 -4.13
N PHE A 213 -0.69 -8.76 -3.16
CA PHE A 213 0.67 -9.27 -3.04
C PHE A 213 1.12 -10.02 -4.29
N GLY A 214 0.26 -10.83 -4.92
CA GLY A 214 0.56 -11.49 -6.20
C GLY A 214 0.91 -10.49 -7.31
N GLY A 215 0.21 -9.35 -7.37
CA GLY A 215 0.54 -8.26 -8.29
C GLY A 215 1.85 -7.54 -7.96
N ILE A 216 2.17 -7.38 -6.69
CA ILE A 216 3.47 -6.84 -6.24
C ILE A 216 4.59 -7.82 -6.59
N MET A 217 4.39 -9.12 -6.38
CA MET A 217 5.36 -10.16 -6.75
C MET A 217 5.63 -10.18 -8.25
N LEU A 218 4.59 -10.10 -9.08
CA LEU A 218 4.74 -9.93 -10.51
C LEU A 218 5.62 -8.72 -10.84
N GLN A 219 5.32 -7.57 -10.23
CA GLN A 219 6.06 -6.34 -10.45
C GLN A 219 7.53 -6.45 -10.05
N VAL A 220 7.81 -6.98 -8.86
CA VAL A 220 9.17 -7.16 -8.34
C VAL A 220 9.97 -8.14 -9.18
N LEU A 221 9.36 -9.16 -9.77
CA LEU A 221 10.09 -10.13 -10.59
C LEU A 221 10.28 -9.69 -12.06
N THR A 222 9.46 -8.76 -12.56
CA THR A 222 9.45 -8.37 -13.98
C THR A 222 9.89 -6.94 -14.27
N ASN A 223 9.93 -6.08 -13.24
CA ASN A 223 9.93 -4.61 -13.39
C ASN A 223 8.72 -4.06 -14.17
N LYS A 224 7.62 -4.82 -14.28
CA LYS A 224 6.40 -4.40 -14.97
C LYS A 224 5.22 -4.46 -14.02
N ILE A 225 4.51 -3.35 -13.87
CA ILE A 225 3.27 -3.30 -13.11
C ILE A 225 2.20 -4.24 -13.71
N PRO A 226 1.22 -4.72 -12.92
CA PRO A 226 0.12 -5.49 -13.47
C PRO A 226 -0.63 -4.71 -14.56
N TYR A 227 -0.99 -5.44 -15.62
CA TYR A 227 -1.67 -4.93 -16.80
C TYR A 227 -0.93 -3.76 -17.50
N TYR A 228 0.40 -3.71 -17.46
CA TYR A 228 1.18 -2.60 -18.05
C TYR A 228 0.91 -2.38 -19.55
N TYR A 229 0.41 -3.41 -20.25
CA TYR A 229 0.08 -3.39 -21.67
C TYR A 229 -1.31 -2.82 -22.01
N LEU A 230 -2.15 -2.56 -21.00
CA LEU A 230 -3.45 -1.95 -21.21
C LEU A 230 -3.31 -0.42 -21.29
N PRO A 231 -4.03 0.24 -22.21
CA PRO A 231 -3.76 1.63 -22.58
C PRO A 231 -4.23 2.65 -21.55
N ASN A 232 -5.20 2.30 -20.71
CA ASN A 232 -5.78 3.22 -19.72
C ASN A 232 -6.50 2.47 -18.59
N ASP A 233 -6.84 3.22 -17.55
CA ASP A 233 -7.49 2.72 -16.33
C ASP A 233 -8.87 2.11 -16.60
N ALA A 234 -9.64 2.62 -17.57
CA ALA A 234 -10.95 2.06 -17.90
C ALA A 234 -10.85 0.65 -18.49
N ALA A 235 -9.85 0.38 -19.33
CA ALA A 235 -9.57 -0.96 -19.83
C ALA A 235 -9.18 -1.93 -18.70
N ILE A 236 -8.45 -1.44 -17.70
CA ILE A 236 -8.05 -2.25 -16.53
C ILE A 236 -9.26 -2.58 -15.67
N VAL A 237 -10.13 -1.60 -15.38
CA VAL A 237 -11.41 -1.82 -14.68
C VAL A 237 -12.22 -2.89 -15.39
N LEU A 238 -12.36 -2.81 -16.71
CA LEU A 238 -13.13 -3.75 -17.49
C LEU A 238 -12.54 -5.17 -17.45
N CYS A 239 -11.21 -5.31 -17.53
CA CYS A 239 -10.54 -6.61 -17.39
C CYS A 239 -10.77 -7.20 -16.00
N ILE A 240 -10.57 -6.42 -14.93
CA ILE A 240 -10.77 -6.88 -13.55
C ILE A 240 -12.25 -7.25 -13.31
N ALA A 241 -13.18 -6.44 -13.82
CA ALA A 241 -14.61 -6.71 -13.74
C ALA A 241 -15.01 -8.04 -14.42
N ARG A 242 -14.26 -8.47 -15.44
CA ARG A 242 -14.41 -9.76 -16.11
C ARG A 242 -13.62 -10.89 -15.46
N SER A 243 -12.99 -10.64 -14.30
CA SER A 243 -12.06 -11.55 -13.63
C SER A 243 -10.88 -11.99 -14.51
N GLU A 244 -10.50 -11.17 -15.49
CA GLU A 244 -9.32 -11.41 -16.32
C GLU A 244 -8.05 -11.02 -15.55
N LYS A 245 -7.06 -11.91 -15.54
CA LYS A 245 -5.76 -11.72 -14.87
C LYS A 245 -4.70 -11.25 -15.86
N PRO A 246 -3.54 -10.73 -15.41
CA PRO A 246 -2.45 -10.37 -16.31
C PRO A 246 -2.00 -11.54 -17.17
N PHE A 247 -1.88 -11.33 -18.49
CA PHE A 247 -1.46 -12.38 -19.42
C PHE A 247 0.04 -12.66 -19.30
N ARG A 248 0.41 -13.90 -18.96
CA ARG A 248 1.80 -14.33 -18.81
C ARG A 248 2.68 -13.99 -20.00
N SER A 249 2.18 -14.21 -21.21
CA SER A 249 2.89 -13.96 -22.48
C SER A 249 3.33 -12.51 -22.67
N ARG A 250 2.78 -11.58 -21.88
CA ARG A 250 3.15 -10.17 -21.90
C ARG A 250 4.28 -9.83 -20.92
N TYR A 251 4.65 -10.71 -20.01
CA TYR A 251 5.71 -10.43 -19.04
C TYR A 251 7.04 -11.10 -19.45
N PRO A 252 8.20 -10.50 -19.11
CA PRO A 252 9.51 -11.13 -19.30
C PRO A 252 9.50 -12.53 -18.69
N GLY A 253 10.18 -13.50 -19.31
CA GLY A 253 10.02 -14.94 -19.04
C GLY A 253 10.28 -15.39 -17.59
N LEU A 254 9.32 -15.18 -16.69
CA LEU A 254 9.37 -15.73 -15.33
C LEU A 254 9.39 -17.27 -15.41
N PRO A 255 10.25 -17.91 -14.60
CA PRO A 255 10.15 -19.32 -14.32
C PRO A 255 8.72 -19.73 -13.93
N GLU A 256 8.29 -20.88 -14.45
CA GLU A 256 6.97 -21.47 -14.22
C GLU A 256 6.58 -21.47 -12.74
N LYS A 257 7.50 -21.85 -11.87
CA LYS A 257 7.26 -21.94 -10.43
C LYS A 257 6.78 -20.61 -9.82
N TYR A 258 7.34 -19.47 -10.23
CA TYR A 258 6.95 -18.17 -9.70
C TYR A 258 5.60 -17.73 -10.26
N TRP A 259 5.35 -17.99 -11.54
CA TRP A 259 4.06 -17.68 -12.16
C TRP A 259 2.92 -18.46 -11.51
N ARG A 260 3.11 -19.76 -11.26
CA ARG A 260 2.10 -20.60 -10.58
C ARG A 260 1.75 -20.08 -9.19
N PHE A 261 2.74 -19.63 -8.43
CA PHE A 261 2.49 -19.07 -7.11
C PHE A 261 1.74 -17.72 -7.20
N ILE A 262 2.10 -16.86 -8.15
CA ILE A 262 1.33 -15.63 -8.44
C ILE A 262 -0.12 -15.96 -8.82
N GLU A 263 -0.34 -16.99 -9.65
CA GLU A 263 -1.70 -17.44 -10.01
C GLU A 263 -2.50 -17.97 -8.82
N GLN A 264 -1.83 -18.62 -7.86
CA GLN A 264 -2.43 -19.06 -6.60
C GLN A 264 -2.85 -17.86 -5.72
N CYS A 265 -2.03 -16.80 -5.66
CA CYS A 265 -2.44 -15.54 -5.04
C CYS A 265 -3.66 -14.93 -5.74
N TRP A 266 -3.82 -15.16 -7.04
CA TRP A 266 -4.96 -14.70 -7.83
C TRP A 266 -6.09 -15.72 -7.96
N SER A 267 -6.19 -16.73 -7.09
CA SER A 267 -7.33 -17.66 -7.10
C SER A 267 -8.66 -16.89 -7.08
N THR A 268 -9.60 -17.31 -7.94
CA THR A 268 -10.90 -16.64 -8.10
C THR A 268 -11.68 -16.65 -6.80
N ASN A 269 -11.79 -17.81 -6.17
CA ASN A 269 -12.32 -17.92 -4.82
C ASN A 269 -11.25 -17.42 -3.83
N PRO A 270 -11.53 -16.37 -3.03
CA PRO A 270 -10.56 -15.80 -2.10
C PRO A 270 -10.02 -16.81 -1.09
N ARG A 271 -10.80 -17.83 -0.72
CA ARG A 271 -10.40 -18.86 0.26
C ARG A 271 -9.33 -19.82 -0.27
N ASP A 272 -9.15 -19.89 -1.59
CA ASP A 272 -8.15 -20.76 -2.22
C ASP A 272 -6.79 -20.04 -2.38
N ARG A 273 -6.72 -18.76 -1.99
CA ARG A 273 -5.47 -17.98 -1.94
C ARG A 273 -4.66 -18.40 -0.71
N PRO A 274 -3.32 -18.37 -0.77
CA PRO A 274 -2.49 -18.69 0.40
C PRO A 274 -2.73 -17.67 1.52
N SER A 275 -2.51 -18.07 2.78
CA SER A 275 -2.37 -17.10 3.87
C SER A 275 -1.04 -16.34 3.76
N THR A 276 -0.89 -15.27 4.55
CA THR A 276 0.41 -14.59 4.68
C THR A 276 1.50 -15.53 5.18
N ASP A 277 1.18 -16.45 6.11
CA ASP A 277 2.12 -17.49 6.56
C ASP A 277 2.55 -18.43 5.43
N GLY A 278 1.58 -18.91 4.63
CA GLY A 278 1.88 -19.80 3.50
C GLY A 278 2.71 -19.10 2.42
N ALA A 279 2.43 -17.82 2.18
CA ALA A 279 3.21 -17.01 1.27
C ALA A 279 4.62 -16.73 1.80
N ASP A 280 4.75 -16.40 3.08
CA ASP A 280 6.03 -16.17 3.74
C ASP A 280 6.94 -17.40 3.68
N VAL A 281 6.43 -18.61 3.96
CA VAL A 281 7.18 -19.86 3.81
C VAL A 281 7.70 -20.01 2.38
N THR A 282 6.83 -19.84 1.38
CA THR A 282 7.20 -19.98 -0.04
C THR A 282 8.31 -19.00 -0.43
N ILE A 283 8.21 -17.75 0.02
CA ILE A 283 9.19 -16.71 -0.31
C ILE A 283 10.52 -16.92 0.44
N ARG A 284 10.48 -17.34 1.72
CA ARG A 284 11.68 -17.63 2.52
C ARG A 284 12.45 -18.82 1.96
N ASP A 285 11.78 -19.91 1.65
CA ASP A 285 12.41 -21.11 1.09
C ASP A 285 13.15 -20.80 -0.21
N GLU A 286 12.53 -20.00 -1.08
CA GLU A 286 13.15 -19.57 -2.34
C GLU A 286 14.32 -18.61 -2.09
N PHE A 287 14.18 -17.64 -1.17
CA PHE A 287 15.26 -16.73 -0.82
C PHE A 287 16.48 -17.48 -0.26
N ASP A 288 16.27 -18.45 0.63
CA ASP A 288 17.35 -19.25 1.24
C ASP A 288 18.00 -20.20 0.23
N SER A 289 17.22 -20.72 -0.73
CA SER A 289 17.75 -21.53 -1.83
C SER A 289 18.65 -20.70 -2.76
N LEU A 290 18.19 -19.52 -3.15
CA LEU A 290 18.95 -18.59 -4.00
C LEU A 290 20.22 -18.09 -3.29
N SER A 291 20.12 -17.76 -2.00
CA SER A 291 21.25 -17.25 -1.21
C SER A 291 22.35 -18.30 -0.98
N ARG A 292 22.01 -19.59 -1.02
CA ARG A 292 22.99 -20.70 -0.96
C ARG A 292 23.67 -20.99 -2.29
N SER A 293 23.10 -20.48 -3.39
CA SER A 293 23.57 -20.74 -4.76
C SER A 293 24.45 -19.61 -5.32
N CYS A 294 24.68 -18.55 -4.56
CA CYS A 294 25.56 -17.41 -4.88
C CYS A 294 26.83 -17.47 -4.03
#